data_AF-T0Q0E4-F1
#
_entry.id   AF-T0Q0E4-F1
#
_cell.length_a   1.000
_cell.length_b   1.000
_cell.length_c   1.000
_cell.angle_alpha   90.00
_cell.angle_beta   90.00
_cell.angle_gamma   90.00
#
_symmetry.space_group_name_H-M   'P 1'
#
loop_
_entity.id
_entity.type
_entity.pdbx_description
1 polymer ?
#
loop_
_entity_poly.entity_id
_entity_poly.type
_entity_poly.pdbx_seq_one_letter_code
_entity_poly.pdbx_strand_id
1 'polypeptide(L)'
;MSSSSLASKRESFSPMKSKRLDEKTTLQALNNRLEMYVLRVKEVEDSKEIAEKELESIRDRMQLDLTMTKTRLSKELEEVRKKYEEEREAKIRVQNLEKEQYNELVQLREQVKELNNTKTYLETVQSDLAKEKESCKAAKEALASNATALQSERRKLSDMEKEYRKTLASLHDATSELEQLKQKTSEFSMTRDSEMTALRKEMNAKHSEALAAWRRESEERQQVVENEVRSHFEGVVEGLRSQLEEATKETTALRTDYERTANDYDESLKLRQSLTEKLAVVESQYRADRKKFQEDRRVYESNIEAARKARKEKDLEFNDLMDIKIALDAEISAYRSILDREETRFGVEPKASTQKKRKSTPQSSRAQKRRKTHASGDFRIRQLNLDEGRIILENTGATPLPLNGWQITSKSSNHVFSFPDDYVIQPGGKVSVLSGKNPTVPEGEQDLMDFYAVKKAIWNPKGDVALVKNAEGEVVCSHAEGLNEDEYDDEQEKEGNNEGCGIM
;
A
#
# COMPACT_ATOMS: atom_id res chain seq x y z
N MET A 1 24.56 5.79 96.04
CA MET A 1 25.78 5.05 96.46
C MET A 1 26.99 5.84 96.01
N SER A 2 27.70 6.39 96.99
CA SER A 2 29.15 6.70 97.11
C SER A 2 29.96 6.79 95.81
N SER A 3 30.36 8.00 95.35
CA SER A 3 31.55 8.80 95.72
C SER A 3 32.85 8.40 95.00
N SER A 4 33.44 9.31 94.23
CA SER A 4 34.81 9.81 94.47
C SER A 4 35.24 10.84 93.41
N SER A 5 35.61 12.03 93.87
CA SER A 5 36.37 13.00 93.09
C SER A 5 37.85 12.61 93.07
N LEU A 6 38.56 12.76 91.95
CA LEU A 6 40.01 13.00 92.03
C LEU A 6 40.56 13.73 90.79
N ALA A 7 41.31 14.77 91.12
CA ALA A 7 41.98 15.76 90.30
C ALA A 7 42.88 15.23 89.17
N SER A 8 42.88 16.03 88.10
CA SER A 8 43.89 16.22 87.06
C SER A 8 45.33 15.89 87.49
N LYS A 9 45.97 14.96 86.77
CA LYS A 9 47.43 14.73 86.79
C LYS A 9 47.97 14.90 85.38
N ARG A 10 48.65 16.02 85.11
CA ARG A 10 49.46 16.23 83.92
C ARG A 10 50.76 15.44 84.08
N GLU A 11 50.97 14.41 83.27
CA GLU A 11 52.26 13.73 83.16
C GLU A 11 53.21 14.54 82.27
N SER A 12 54.36 14.93 82.83
CA SER A 12 55.45 15.61 82.10
C SER A 12 56.35 14.57 81.43
N PHE A 13 56.27 14.46 80.10
CA PHE A 13 57.12 13.57 79.29
C PHE A 13 58.55 14.12 79.10
N SER A 14 59.55 13.22 79.01
CA SER A 14 60.95 13.56 78.71
C SER A 14 61.11 14.18 77.30
N PRO A 15 61.98 15.20 77.09
CA PRO A 15 62.10 15.93 75.82
C PRO A 15 62.37 15.07 74.57
N MET A 16 63.09 13.94 74.72
CA MET A 16 63.32 12.99 73.63
C MET A 16 62.06 12.19 73.26
N LYS A 17 61.21 11.89 74.25
CA LYS A 17 59.92 11.24 74.01
C LYS A 17 58.92 12.20 73.35
N SER A 18 58.94 13.48 73.72
CA SER A 18 58.14 14.52 73.05
C SER A 18 58.55 14.67 71.59
N LYS A 19 59.84 14.84 71.27
CA LYS A 19 60.30 14.96 69.87
C LYS A 19 59.97 13.74 69.02
N ARG A 20 60.11 12.52 69.57
CA ARG A 20 59.73 11.28 68.87
C ARG A 20 58.21 11.15 68.71
N LEU A 21 57.42 11.65 69.67
CA LEU A 21 55.97 11.69 69.56
C LEU A 21 55.56 12.70 68.48
N ASP A 22 56.16 13.88 68.48
CA ASP A 22 55.95 14.91 67.46
C ASP A 22 56.33 14.39 66.07
N GLU A 23 57.50 13.77 65.91
CA GLU A 23 57.94 13.13 64.65
C GLU A 23 57.03 11.99 64.21
N LYS A 24 56.54 11.17 65.15
CA LYS A 24 55.53 10.16 64.86
C LYS A 24 54.23 10.80 64.37
N THR A 25 53.79 11.89 64.98
CA THR A 25 52.58 12.61 64.55
C THR A 25 52.76 13.29 63.20
N THR A 26 53.94 13.83 62.88
CA THR A 26 54.21 14.42 61.56
C THR A 26 54.31 13.35 60.47
N LEU A 27 54.96 12.22 60.74
CA LEU A 27 54.98 11.08 59.82
C LEU A 27 53.59 10.49 59.63
N GLN A 28 52.78 10.42 60.68
CA GLN A 28 51.40 9.95 60.56
C GLN A 28 50.53 10.93 59.78
N ALA A 29 50.71 12.24 59.95
CA ALA A 29 50.04 13.26 59.14
C ALA A 29 50.47 13.19 57.67
N LEU A 30 51.76 12.97 57.40
CA LEU A 30 52.27 12.80 56.03
C LEU A 30 51.75 11.52 55.40
N ASN A 31 51.71 10.41 56.15
CA ASN A 31 51.21 9.13 55.66
C ASN A 31 49.69 9.19 55.40
N ASN A 32 48.92 9.81 56.29
CA ASN A 32 47.49 10.08 56.04
C ASN A 32 47.30 10.94 54.79
N ARG A 33 48.17 11.92 54.54
CA ARG A 33 48.12 12.75 53.33
C ARG A 33 48.50 11.96 52.07
N LEU A 34 49.49 11.08 52.14
CA LEU A 34 49.86 10.17 51.05
C LEU A 34 48.75 9.17 50.76
N GLU A 35 48.11 8.61 51.79
CA GLU A 35 46.95 7.73 51.66
C GLU A 35 45.79 8.45 50.97
N MET A 36 45.50 9.70 51.35
CA MET A 36 44.52 10.53 50.65
C MET A 36 44.91 10.81 49.20
N TYR A 37 46.18 11.04 48.89
CA TYR A 37 46.63 11.21 47.50
C TYR A 37 46.52 9.92 46.69
N VAL A 38 46.88 8.76 47.25
CA VAL A 38 46.77 7.47 46.58
C VAL A 38 45.30 7.13 46.33
N LEU A 39 44.41 7.38 47.30
CA LEU A 39 42.97 7.23 47.12
C LEU A 39 42.45 8.16 46.03
N ARG A 40 42.89 9.42 46.01
CA ARG A 40 42.50 10.38 44.97
C ARG A 40 42.99 9.97 43.58
N VAL A 41 44.21 9.45 43.47
CA VAL A 41 44.75 8.96 42.18
C VAL A 41 43.96 7.75 41.71
N LYS A 42 43.64 6.80 42.59
CA LYS A 42 42.78 5.65 42.25
C LYS A 42 41.38 6.08 41.84
N GLU A 43 40.74 7.00 42.57
CA GLU A 43 39.45 7.56 42.18
C GLU A 43 39.50 8.20 40.79
N VAL A 44 40.58 8.91 40.47
CA VAL A 44 40.78 9.53 39.16
C VAL A 44 41.04 8.48 38.08
N GLU A 45 41.86 7.47 38.35
CA GLU A 45 42.11 6.34 37.44
C GLU A 45 40.85 5.53 37.15
N ASP A 46 40.07 5.20 38.18
CA ASP A 46 38.77 4.52 38.05
C ASP A 46 37.79 5.39 37.23
N SER A 47 37.74 6.70 37.52
CA SER A 47 36.88 7.63 36.75
C SER A 47 37.33 7.75 35.28
N LYS A 48 38.63 7.68 35.02
CA LYS A 48 39.20 7.68 33.66
C LYS A 48 38.86 6.38 32.93
N GLU A 49 38.98 5.23 33.58
CA GLU A 49 38.63 3.93 32.99
C GLU A 49 37.14 3.86 32.65
N ILE A 50 36.29 4.39 33.53
CA ILE A 50 34.85 4.51 33.26
C ILE A 50 34.61 5.43 32.06
N ALA A 51 35.23 6.61 32.01
CA ALA A 51 35.09 7.53 30.89
C ALA A 51 35.63 6.94 29.56
N GLU A 52 36.72 6.19 29.58
CA GLU A 52 37.26 5.50 28.40
C GLU A 52 36.31 4.40 27.90
N LYS A 53 35.73 3.61 28.80
CA LYS A 53 34.69 2.61 28.45
C LYS A 53 33.44 3.27 27.90
N GLU A 54 33.03 4.40 28.47
CA GLU A 54 31.89 5.17 27.96
C GLU A 54 32.18 5.71 26.56
N LEU A 55 33.38 6.26 26.30
CA LEU A 55 33.80 6.72 24.98
C LEU A 55 33.83 5.58 23.95
N GLU A 56 34.36 4.41 24.31
CA GLU A 56 34.37 3.25 23.41
C GLU A 56 32.94 2.78 23.12
N SER A 57 32.06 2.76 24.13
CA SER A 57 30.64 2.43 23.93
C SER A 57 29.91 3.42 23.01
N ILE A 58 30.29 4.70 23.05
CA ILE A 58 29.73 5.73 22.16
C ILE A 58 30.26 5.51 20.75
N ARG A 59 31.56 5.20 20.61
CA ARG A 59 32.19 4.93 19.32
C ARG A 59 31.58 3.71 18.63
N ASP A 60 31.36 2.63 19.37
CA ASP A 60 30.74 1.40 18.85
C ASP A 60 29.30 1.66 18.41
N ARG A 61 28.51 2.39 19.20
CA ARG A 61 27.16 2.81 18.83
C ARG A 61 27.16 3.64 17.55
N MET A 62 28.04 4.64 17.46
CA MET A 62 28.17 5.47 16.25
C MET A 62 28.58 4.66 15.02
N GLN A 63 29.50 3.69 15.17
CA GLN A 63 29.89 2.80 14.07
C GLN A 63 28.74 1.89 13.64
N LEU A 64 27.99 1.33 14.59
CA LEU A 64 26.81 0.53 14.30
C LEU A 64 25.76 1.36 13.56
N ASP A 65 25.45 2.57 14.02
CA ASP A 65 24.51 3.48 13.36
C ASP A 65 24.97 3.83 11.95
N LEU A 66 26.26 4.10 11.75
CA LEU A 66 26.82 4.40 10.43
C LEU A 66 26.77 3.19 9.48
N THR A 67 27.00 1.98 9.98
CA THR A 67 26.86 0.75 9.17
C THR A 67 25.40 0.44 8.85
N MET A 68 24.47 0.61 9.80
CA MET A 68 23.03 0.41 9.61
C MET A 68 22.45 1.43 8.62
N THR A 69 22.84 2.70 8.75
CA THR A 69 22.45 3.73 7.78
C THR A 69 23.03 3.47 6.40
N LYS A 70 24.32 3.10 6.30
CA LYS A 70 24.94 2.74 5.03
C LYS A 70 24.23 1.56 4.37
N THR A 71 23.94 0.50 5.11
CA THR A 71 23.23 -0.68 4.56
C THR A 71 21.81 -0.35 4.14
N ARG A 72 21.08 0.48 4.90
CA ARG A 72 19.75 0.98 4.50
C ARG A 72 19.82 1.78 3.20
N LEU A 73 20.72 2.74 3.10
CA LEU A 73 20.88 3.56 1.90
C LEU A 73 21.35 2.73 0.70
N SER A 74 22.24 1.75 0.90
CA SER A 74 22.63 0.81 -0.15
C SER A 74 21.45 -0.02 -0.66
N LYS A 75 20.59 -0.51 0.24
CA LYS A 75 19.36 -1.24 -0.16
C LYS A 75 18.38 -0.34 -0.92
N GLU A 76 18.14 0.88 -0.44
CA GLU A 76 17.28 1.85 -1.13
C GLU A 76 17.81 2.17 -2.53
N LEU A 77 19.13 2.33 -2.69
CA LEU A 77 19.76 2.52 -4.01
C LEU A 77 19.59 1.31 -4.92
N GLU A 78 19.71 0.10 -4.38
CA GLU A 78 19.55 -1.14 -5.14
C GLU A 78 18.10 -1.36 -5.57
N GLU A 79 17.13 -1.06 -4.70
CA GLU A 79 15.70 -1.08 -5.03
C GLU A 79 15.34 -0.05 -6.10
N VAL A 80 15.89 1.17 -6.02
CA VAL A 80 15.68 2.20 -7.04
C VAL A 80 16.29 1.78 -8.38
N ARG A 81 17.49 1.20 -8.38
CA ARG A 81 18.12 0.64 -9.59
C ARG A 81 17.28 -0.47 -10.21
N LYS A 82 16.78 -1.39 -9.39
CA LYS A 82 15.91 -2.48 -9.84
C LYS A 82 14.64 -1.94 -10.49
N LYS A 83 13.96 -0.98 -9.84
CA LYS A 83 12.76 -0.32 -10.42
C LYS A 83 13.08 0.39 -11.73
N TYR A 84 14.24 1.04 -11.83
CA TYR A 84 14.69 1.68 -13.07
C TYR A 84 14.94 0.67 -14.19
N GLU A 85 15.55 -0.49 -13.88
CA GLU A 85 15.75 -1.57 -14.84
C GLU A 85 14.42 -2.17 -15.30
N GLU A 86 13.48 -2.41 -14.39
CA GLU A 86 12.13 -2.90 -14.70
C GLU A 86 11.37 -1.92 -15.61
N GLU A 87 11.42 -0.61 -15.32
CA GLU A 87 10.84 0.44 -16.16
C GLU A 87 11.51 0.53 -17.54
N ARG A 88 12.84 0.39 -17.58
CA ARG A 88 13.59 0.36 -18.84
C ARG A 88 13.20 -0.84 -19.70
N GLU A 89 13.05 -2.02 -19.10
CA GLU A 89 12.58 -3.21 -19.80
C GLU A 89 11.14 -3.08 -20.26
N ALA A 90 10.25 -2.53 -19.43
CA ALA A 90 8.86 -2.25 -19.79
C ALA A 90 8.80 -1.31 -21.00
N LYS A 91 9.63 -0.26 -21.02
CA LYS A 91 9.74 0.66 -22.15
C LYS A 91 10.21 -0.03 -23.43
N ILE A 92 11.20 -0.92 -23.34
CA ILE A 92 11.67 -1.71 -24.50
C ILE A 92 10.54 -2.64 -25.00
N ARG A 93 9.80 -3.29 -24.11
CA ARG A 93 8.66 -4.14 -24.46
C ARG A 93 7.59 -3.35 -25.23
N VAL A 94 7.21 -2.17 -24.73
CA VAL A 94 6.23 -1.30 -25.41
C VAL A 94 6.74 -0.88 -26.79
N GLN A 95 8.00 -0.47 -26.92
CA GLN A 95 8.58 -0.11 -28.23
C GLN A 95 8.60 -1.28 -29.23
N ASN A 96 8.78 -2.52 -28.77
CA ASN A 96 8.72 -3.67 -29.65
C ASN A 96 7.29 -3.96 -30.10
N LEU A 97 6.30 -3.89 -29.19
CA LEU A 97 4.88 -4.03 -29.52
C LEU A 97 4.42 -2.95 -30.51
N GLU A 98 4.87 -1.69 -30.35
CA GLU A 98 4.58 -0.61 -31.31
C GLU A 98 5.14 -0.91 -32.71
N LYS A 99 6.36 -1.47 -32.79
CA LYS A 99 6.95 -1.89 -34.07
C LYS A 99 6.22 -3.06 -34.70
N GLU A 100 5.80 -4.03 -33.90
CA GLU A 100 5.01 -5.18 -34.35
C GLU A 100 3.67 -4.71 -34.91
N GLN A 101 2.93 -3.87 -34.18
CA GLN A 101 1.68 -3.27 -34.66
C GLN A 101 1.87 -2.44 -35.93
N TYR A 102 2.96 -1.68 -36.03
CA TYR A 102 3.28 -0.94 -37.25
C TYR A 102 3.52 -1.89 -38.44
N ASN A 103 4.25 -2.98 -38.24
CA ASN A 103 4.49 -3.98 -39.27
C ASN A 103 3.20 -4.68 -39.71
N GLU A 104 2.33 -5.05 -38.76
CA GLU A 104 1.00 -5.61 -39.06
C GLU A 104 0.14 -4.63 -39.85
N LEU A 105 0.12 -3.35 -39.48
CA LEU A 105 -0.59 -2.31 -40.22
C LEU A 105 -0.08 -2.16 -41.65
N VAL A 106 1.24 -2.26 -41.86
CA VAL A 106 1.83 -2.22 -43.21
C VAL A 106 1.42 -3.45 -44.01
N GLN A 107 1.46 -4.65 -43.43
CA GLN A 107 1.03 -5.88 -44.09
C GLN A 107 -0.47 -5.83 -44.46
N LEU A 108 -1.33 -5.36 -43.56
CA LEU A 108 -2.75 -5.18 -43.84
C LEU A 108 -2.99 -4.17 -44.97
N ARG A 109 -2.22 -3.09 -45.03
CA ARG A 109 -2.29 -2.13 -46.15
C ARG A 109 -1.86 -2.74 -47.48
N GLU A 110 -0.83 -3.59 -47.47
CA GLU A 110 -0.38 -4.35 -48.65
C GLU A 110 -1.50 -5.29 -49.12
N GLN A 111 -2.07 -6.09 -48.21
CA GLN A 111 -3.17 -7.00 -48.51
C GLN A 111 -4.39 -6.27 -49.06
N VAL A 112 -4.75 -5.10 -48.51
CA VAL A 112 -5.86 -4.28 -49.04
C VAL A 112 -5.55 -3.79 -50.47
N LYS A 113 -4.30 -3.41 -50.77
CA LYS A 113 -3.91 -3.06 -52.15
C LYS A 113 -4.03 -4.26 -53.09
N GLU A 114 -3.57 -5.44 -52.67
CA GLU A 114 -3.70 -6.67 -53.45
C GLU A 114 -5.16 -7.05 -53.69
N LEU A 115 -6.01 -6.93 -52.68
CA LEU A 115 -7.46 -7.14 -52.78
C LEU A 115 -8.11 -6.15 -53.76
N ASN A 116 -7.71 -4.88 -53.73
CA ASN A 116 -8.18 -3.92 -54.71
C ASN A 116 -7.70 -4.24 -56.13
N ASN A 117 -6.44 -4.65 -56.30
CA ASN A 117 -5.92 -5.06 -57.61
C ASN A 117 -6.68 -6.27 -58.17
N THR A 118 -6.91 -7.31 -57.35
CA THR A 118 -7.69 -8.48 -57.75
C THR A 118 -9.15 -8.14 -58.04
N LYS A 119 -9.75 -7.21 -57.28
CA LYS A 119 -11.08 -6.67 -57.56
C LYS A 119 -11.14 -5.99 -58.93
N THR A 120 -10.21 -5.08 -59.22
CA THR A 120 -10.17 -4.40 -60.52
C THR A 120 -9.94 -5.40 -61.67
N TYR A 121 -9.09 -6.40 -61.47
CA TYR A 121 -8.90 -7.49 -62.44
C TYR A 121 -10.19 -8.27 -62.67
N LEU A 122 -10.90 -8.66 -61.62
CA LEU A 122 -12.21 -9.32 -61.73
C LEU A 122 -13.23 -8.46 -62.48
N GLU A 123 -13.30 -7.17 -62.21
CA GLU A 123 -14.18 -6.23 -62.91
C GLU A 123 -13.85 -6.18 -64.43
N THR A 124 -12.56 -6.17 -64.80
CA THR A 124 -12.16 -6.23 -66.21
C THR A 124 -12.55 -7.55 -66.89
N VAL A 125 -12.30 -8.69 -66.22
CA VAL A 125 -12.66 -10.02 -66.74
C VAL A 125 -14.18 -10.16 -66.88
N GLN A 126 -14.97 -9.62 -65.94
CA GLN A 126 -16.43 -9.60 -66.04
C GLN A 126 -16.91 -8.75 -67.23
N SER A 127 -16.31 -7.58 -67.45
CA SER A 127 -16.58 -6.75 -68.62
C SER A 127 -16.28 -7.51 -69.92
N ASP A 128 -15.13 -8.18 -70.01
CA ASP A 128 -14.75 -8.90 -71.23
C ASP A 128 -15.62 -10.13 -71.47
N LEU A 129 -16.00 -10.84 -70.41
CA LEU A 129 -16.99 -11.92 -70.48
C LEU A 129 -18.35 -11.40 -70.99
N ALA A 130 -18.78 -10.21 -70.57
CA ALA A 130 -20.02 -9.60 -71.04
C ALA A 130 -19.96 -9.29 -72.55
N LYS A 131 -18.87 -8.68 -73.01
CA LYS A 131 -18.63 -8.44 -74.45
C LYS A 131 -18.67 -9.74 -75.24
N GLU A 132 -18.06 -10.81 -74.72
CA GLU A 132 -17.96 -12.06 -75.47
C GLU A 132 -19.26 -12.87 -75.49
N LYS A 133 -20.09 -12.73 -74.45
CA LYS A 133 -21.49 -13.19 -74.50
C LYS A 133 -22.29 -12.45 -75.59
N GLU A 134 -22.07 -11.16 -75.74
CA GLU A 134 -22.76 -10.33 -76.73
C GLU A 134 -22.31 -10.66 -78.16
N SER A 135 -21.00 -10.87 -78.36
CA SER A 135 -20.39 -11.41 -79.58
C SER A 135 -20.94 -12.80 -79.96
N CYS A 136 -21.01 -13.72 -78.99
CA CYS A 136 -21.57 -15.06 -79.21
C CYS A 136 -23.06 -15.01 -79.58
N LYS A 137 -23.81 -14.09 -78.96
CA LYS A 137 -25.23 -13.86 -79.30
C LYS A 137 -25.37 -13.35 -80.74
N ALA A 138 -24.57 -12.37 -81.14
CA ALA A 138 -24.55 -11.87 -82.52
C ALA A 138 -24.16 -12.97 -83.53
N ALA A 139 -23.15 -13.79 -83.21
CA ALA A 139 -22.76 -14.93 -84.03
C ALA A 139 -23.89 -15.96 -84.18
N LYS A 140 -24.65 -16.22 -83.11
CA LYS A 140 -25.82 -17.12 -83.12
C LYS A 140 -26.95 -16.57 -83.98
N GLU A 141 -27.22 -15.27 -83.92
CA GLU A 141 -28.21 -14.59 -84.76
C GLU A 141 -27.81 -14.62 -86.25
N ALA A 142 -26.52 -14.42 -86.57
CA ALA A 142 -25.99 -14.55 -87.93
C ALA A 142 -26.05 -16.01 -88.45
N LEU A 143 -25.79 -17.00 -87.59
CA LEU A 143 -25.96 -18.41 -87.94
C LEU A 143 -27.44 -18.76 -88.20
N ALA A 144 -28.36 -18.21 -87.42
CA ALA A 144 -29.80 -18.39 -87.64
C ALA A 144 -30.25 -17.78 -88.97
N SER A 145 -29.78 -16.57 -89.32
CA SER A 145 -30.10 -15.95 -90.62
C SER A 145 -29.53 -16.78 -91.78
N ASN A 146 -28.27 -17.22 -91.67
CA ASN A 146 -27.66 -18.11 -92.67
C ASN A 146 -28.38 -19.45 -92.81
N ALA A 147 -28.87 -20.03 -91.70
CA ALA A 147 -29.67 -21.25 -91.73
C ALA A 147 -31.00 -21.04 -92.48
N THR A 148 -31.68 -19.90 -92.27
CA THR A 148 -32.91 -19.57 -93.02
C THR A 148 -32.62 -19.33 -94.51
N ALA A 149 -31.50 -18.70 -94.85
CA ALA A 149 -31.06 -18.53 -96.23
C ALA A 149 -30.76 -19.88 -96.89
N LEU A 150 -30.01 -20.77 -96.22
CA LEU A 150 -29.76 -22.14 -96.66
C LEU A 150 -31.05 -22.96 -96.84
N GLN A 151 -32.03 -22.77 -95.97
CA GLN A 151 -33.33 -23.42 -96.09
C GLN A 151 -34.10 -22.90 -97.31
N SER A 152 -33.97 -21.62 -97.66
CA SER A 152 -34.55 -21.05 -98.88
C SER A 152 -33.87 -21.58 -100.15
N GLU A 153 -32.54 -21.73 -100.14
CA GLU A 153 -31.79 -22.34 -101.25
C GLU A 153 -32.12 -23.83 -101.39
N ARG A 154 -32.29 -24.56 -100.28
CA ARG A 154 -32.79 -25.95 -100.31
C ARG A 154 -34.19 -26.07 -100.89
N ARG A 155 -35.08 -25.09 -100.67
CA ARG A 155 -36.41 -25.07 -101.31
C ARG A 155 -36.28 -24.86 -102.82
N LYS A 156 -35.42 -23.94 -103.27
CA LYS A 156 -35.11 -23.75 -104.70
C LYS A 156 -34.53 -25.03 -105.34
N LEU A 157 -33.61 -25.71 -104.65
CA LEU A 157 -33.08 -27.02 -105.07
C LEU A 157 -34.18 -28.09 -105.12
N SER A 158 -35.10 -28.13 -104.15
CA SER A 158 -36.22 -29.07 -104.17
C SER A 158 -37.20 -28.81 -105.31
N ASP A 159 -37.42 -27.55 -105.68
CA ASP A 159 -38.25 -27.18 -106.82
C ASP A 159 -37.57 -27.54 -108.15
N MET A 160 -36.25 -27.36 -108.25
CA MET A 160 -35.44 -27.86 -109.37
C MET A 160 -35.42 -29.39 -109.45
N GLU A 161 -35.32 -30.10 -108.31
CA GLU A 161 -35.44 -31.56 -108.26
C GLU A 161 -36.82 -32.05 -108.67
N LYS A 162 -37.90 -31.29 -108.38
CA LYS A 162 -39.25 -31.61 -108.88
C LYS A 162 -39.34 -31.41 -110.39
N GLU A 163 -38.69 -30.40 -110.96
CA GLU A 163 -38.57 -30.21 -112.41
C GLU A 163 -37.75 -31.35 -113.07
N TYR A 164 -36.66 -31.81 -112.43
CA TYR A 164 -35.90 -33.01 -112.86
C TYR A 164 -36.65 -34.33 -112.65
N ARG A 165 -37.51 -34.44 -111.62
CA ARG A 165 -38.39 -35.61 -111.43
C ARG A 165 -39.54 -35.65 -112.42
N LYS A 166 -40.04 -34.51 -112.89
CA LYS A 166 -41.03 -34.45 -113.99
C LYS A 166 -40.43 -34.92 -115.32
N THR A 167 -39.15 -34.65 -115.58
CA THR A 167 -38.44 -35.13 -116.78
C THR A 167 -37.96 -36.58 -116.67
N LEU A 168 -37.71 -37.08 -115.45
CA LEU A 168 -37.45 -38.50 -115.19
C LEU A 168 -38.74 -39.35 -115.17
N ALA A 169 -39.91 -38.76 -114.91
CA ALA A 169 -41.20 -39.45 -114.96
C ALA A 169 -41.70 -39.75 -116.38
N SER A 170 -41.18 -39.06 -117.43
CA SER A 170 -41.48 -39.42 -118.83
C SER A 170 -40.62 -40.58 -119.36
N LEU A 171 -39.77 -41.18 -118.52
CA LEU A 171 -38.82 -42.23 -118.88
C LEU A 171 -38.98 -43.50 -118.03
N HIS A 172 -40.05 -43.60 -117.24
CA HIS A 172 -40.31 -44.72 -116.33
C HIS A 172 -41.25 -45.80 -116.92
N ASP A 173 -41.90 -45.50 -118.06
CA ASP A 173 -42.72 -46.47 -118.83
C ASP A 173 -41.88 -47.53 -119.57
N ALA A 174 -40.54 -47.42 -119.56
CA ALA A 174 -39.63 -48.41 -120.11
C ALA A 174 -39.01 -49.37 -119.06
N THR A 175 -39.35 -49.21 -117.77
CA THR A 175 -38.75 -50.00 -116.68
C THR A 175 -39.73 -50.98 -116.02
N SER A 176 -40.73 -51.44 -116.78
CA SER A 176 -41.67 -52.51 -116.39
C SER A 176 -41.17 -53.92 -116.77
N GLU A 177 -39.91 -54.08 -117.17
CA GLU A 177 -39.25 -55.38 -117.37
C GLU A 177 -38.27 -55.74 -116.23
N LEU A 178 -38.08 -54.86 -115.23
CA LEU A 178 -37.25 -55.11 -114.04
C LEU A 178 -38.08 -55.58 -112.82
N GLU A 179 -39.33 -56.01 -113.03
CA GLU A 179 -40.21 -56.54 -111.97
C GLU A 179 -39.97 -58.05 -111.73
N GLN A 180 -39.41 -58.78 -112.72
CA GLN A 180 -39.16 -60.22 -112.61
C GLN A 180 -37.83 -60.57 -111.90
N LEU A 181 -36.94 -59.58 -111.67
CA LEU A 181 -35.78 -59.72 -110.79
C LEU A 181 -36.07 -59.29 -109.34
N LYS A 182 -37.13 -58.50 -109.09
CA LYS A 182 -37.53 -58.04 -107.73
C LYS A 182 -38.00 -59.18 -106.83
N GLN A 183 -38.46 -60.29 -107.40
CA GLN A 183 -38.93 -61.44 -106.61
C GLN A 183 -37.78 -62.21 -105.94
N LYS A 184 -36.55 -62.19 -106.51
CA LYS A 184 -35.34 -62.70 -105.84
C LYS A 184 -34.60 -61.64 -105.01
N THR A 185 -34.83 -60.35 -105.28
CA THR A 185 -34.36 -59.24 -104.43
C THR A 185 -35.21 -59.08 -103.16
N SER A 186 -36.48 -59.51 -103.16
CA SER A 186 -37.39 -59.41 -102.00
C SER A 186 -36.95 -60.22 -100.78
N GLU A 187 -36.31 -61.38 -100.98
CA GLU A 187 -35.84 -62.23 -99.88
C GLU A 187 -34.51 -61.73 -99.28
N PHE A 188 -33.63 -61.16 -100.12
CA PHE A 188 -32.45 -60.40 -99.66
C PHE A 188 -32.80 -59.01 -99.13
N SER A 189 -33.92 -58.41 -99.54
CA SER A 189 -34.42 -57.13 -99.03
C SER A 189 -35.04 -57.32 -97.66
N MET A 190 -35.82 -58.37 -97.41
CA MET A 190 -36.39 -58.61 -96.08
C MET A 190 -35.31 -58.91 -95.03
N THR A 191 -34.27 -59.66 -95.37
CA THR A 191 -33.11 -59.85 -94.48
C THR A 191 -32.29 -58.58 -94.32
N ARG A 192 -31.91 -57.90 -95.41
CA ARG A 192 -31.19 -56.62 -95.37
C ARG A 192 -31.98 -55.51 -94.70
N ASP A 193 -33.31 -55.46 -94.81
CA ASP A 193 -34.18 -54.48 -94.16
C ASP A 193 -34.41 -54.85 -92.69
N SER A 194 -34.47 -56.14 -92.34
CA SER A 194 -34.47 -56.59 -90.94
C SER A 194 -33.13 -56.30 -90.25
N GLU A 195 -32.00 -56.48 -90.94
CA GLU A 195 -30.67 -56.14 -90.46
C GLU A 195 -30.44 -54.63 -90.44
N MET A 196 -30.93 -53.87 -91.43
CA MET A 196 -30.88 -52.41 -91.43
C MET A 196 -31.78 -51.79 -90.36
N THR A 197 -32.94 -52.38 -90.06
CA THR A 197 -33.81 -51.93 -88.96
C THR A 197 -33.26 -52.33 -87.60
N ALA A 198 -32.65 -53.53 -87.48
CA ALA A 198 -31.91 -53.93 -86.30
C ALA A 198 -30.70 -53.03 -86.05
N LEU A 199 -29.89 -52.74 -87.08
CA LEU A 199 -28.75 -51.81 -87.00
C LEU A 199 -29.21 -50.38 -86.68
N ARG A 200 -30.31 -49.90 -87.27
CA ARG A 200 -30.89 -48.58 -86.90
C ARG A 200 -31.39 -48.57 -85.47
N LYS A 201 -32.03 -49.64 -85.00
CA LYS A 201 -32.50 -49.76 -83.61
C LYS A 201 -31.33 -49.84 -82.63
N GLU A 202 -30.28 -50.58 -82.97
CA GLU A 202 -29.05 -50.69 -82.17
C GLU A 202 -28.27 -49.37 -82.18
N MET A 203 -28.15 -48.69 -83.32
CA MET A 203 -27.55 -47.36 -83.43
C MET A 203 -28.36 -46.33 -82.64
N ASN A 204 -29.69 -46.33 -82.74
CA ASN A 204 -30.56 -45.47 -81.93
C ASN A 204 -30.48 -45.81 -80.44
N ALA A 205 -30.37 -47.09 -80.08
CA ALA A 205 -30.17 -47.54 -78.70
C ALA A 205 -28.83 -47.03 -78.16
N LYS A 206 -27.72 -47.24 -78.89
CA LYS A 206 -26.39 -46.72 -78.54
C LYS A 206 -26.37 -45.21 -78.43
N HIS A 207 -27.05 -44.49 -79.33
CA HIS A 207 -27.17 -43.03 -79.22
C HIS A 207 -28.00 -42.61 -78.00
N SER A 208 -29.12 -43.29 -77.72
CA SER A 208 -29.95 -42.99 -76.54
C SER A 208 -29.23 -43.31 -75.23
N GLU A 209 -28.47 -44.40 -75.20
CA GLU A 209 -27.66 -44.83 -74.07
C GLU A 209 -26.49 -43.87 -73.85
N ALA A 210 -25.81 -43.44 -74.91
CA ALA A 210 -24.76 -42.41 -74.84
C ALA A 210 -25.33 -41.07 -74.34
N LEU A 211 -26.52 -40.65 -74.80
CA LEU A 211 -27.18 -39.44 -74.29
C LEU A 211 -27.64 -39.59 -72.83
N ALA A 212 -28.07 -40.79 -72.41
CA ALA A 212 -28.43 -41.05 -71.01
C ALA A 212 -27.20 -41.10 -70.11
N ALA A 213 -26.10 -41.70 -70.57
CA ALA A 213 -24.81 -41.71 -69.88
C ALA A 213 -24.26 -40.29 -69.74
N TRP A 214 -24.29 -39.48 -70.79
CA TRP A 214 -23.85 -38.09 -70.74
C TRP A 214 -24.70 -37.22 -69.79
N ARG A 215 -26.03 -37.42 -69.76
CA ARG A 215 -26.89 -36.75 -68.78
C ARG A 215 -26.55 -37.15 -67.35
N ARG A 216 -26.43 -38.46 -67.10
CA ARG A 216 -26.08 -38.97 -65.76
C ARG A 216 -24.72 -38.46 -65.30
N GLU A 217 -23.71 -38.48 -66.16
CA GLU A 217 -22.38 -37.97 -65.85
C GLU A 217 -22.39 -36.44 -65.60
N SER A 218 -23.19 -35.69 -66.38
CA SER A 218 -23.36 -34.25 -66.14
C SER A 218 -24.08 -33.96 -64.82
N GLU A 219 -25.11 -34.72 -64.49
CA GLU A 219 -25.85 -34.62 -63.23
C GLU A 219 -24.97 -34.98 -62.02
N GLU A 220 -24.19 -36.05 -62.11
CA GLU A 220 -23.23 -36.45 -61.07
C GLU A 220 -22.15 -35.38 -60.85
N ARG A 221 -21.56 -34.85 -61.94
CA ARG A 221 -20.59 -33.75 -61.84
C ARG A 221 -21.19 -32.50 -61.22
N GLN A 222 -22.42 -32.14 -61.60
CA GLN A 222 -23.12 -31.02 -61.00
C GLN A 222 -23.37 -31.26 -59.50
N GLN A 223 -23.77 -32.47 -59.12
CA GLN A 223 -24.03 -32.82 -57.73
C GLN A 223 -22.76 -32.80 -56.87
N VAL A 224 -21.62 -33.23 -57.41
CA VAL A 224 -20.31 -33.12 -56.72
C VAL A 224 -19.96 -31.66 -56.48
N VAL A 225 -20.07 -30.79 -57.51
CA VAL A 225 -19.79 -29.36 -57.36
C VAL A 225 -20.74 -28.72 -56.35
N GLU A 226 -22.05 -29.04 -56.40
CA GLU A 226 -23.02 -28.54 -55.43
C GLU A 226 -22.69 -28.96 -53.99
N ASN A 227 -22.24 -30.21 -53.79
CA ASN A 227 -21.86 -30.72 -52.47
C ASN A 227 -20.56 -30.07 -51.96
N GLU A 228 -19.56 -29.88 -52.83
CA GLU A 228 -18.32 -29.17 -52.49
C GLU A 228 -18.59 -27.72 -52.10
N VAL A 229 -19.43 -27.02 -52.88
CA VAL A 229 -19.84 -25.64 -52.60
C VAL A 229 -20.61 -25.55 -51.29
N ARG A 230 -21.57 -26.45 -51.04
CA ARG A 230 -22.29 -26.50 -49.76
C ARG A 230 -21.36 -26.74 -48.60
N SER A 231 -20.48 -27.74 -48.69
CA SER A 231 -19.52 -28.08 -47.64
C SER A 231 -18.58 -26.91 -47.33
N HIS A 232 -18.10 -26.20 -48.36
CA HIS A 232 -17.28 -25.02 -48.17
C HIS A 232 -18.04 -23.90 -47.44
N PHE A 233 -19.26 -23.58 -47.87
CA PHE A 233 -20.06 -22.55 -47.21
C PHE A 233 -20.51 -22.94 -45.80
N GLU A 234 -20.80 -24.22 -45.56
CA GLU A 234 -21.12 -24.74 -44.23
C GLU A 234 -19.93 -24.62 -43.29
N GLY A 235 -18.72 -24.96 -43.75
CA GLY A 235 -17.49 -24.76 -43.00
C GLY A 235 -17.19 -23.28 -42.70
N VAL A 236 -17.42 -22.39 -43.66
CA VAL A 236 -17.27 -20.93 -43.45
C VAL A 236 -18.31 -20.41 -42.45
N VAL A 237 -19.56 -20.83 -42.54
CA VAL A 237 -20.62 -20.44 -41.61
C VAL A 237 -20.31 -20.95 -40.20
N GLU A 238 -19.85 -22.19 -40.06
CA GLU A 238 -19.49 -22.75 -38.77
C GLU A 238 -18.26 -22.07 -38.17
N GLY A 239 -17.25 -21.74 -38.99
CA GLY A 239 -16.10 -20.95 -38.56
C GLY A 239 -16.50 -19.56 -38.06
N LEU A 240 -17.37 -18.85 -38.78
CA LEU A 240 -17.90 -17.55 -38.36
C LEU A 240 -18.76 -17.65 -37.09
N ARG A 241 -19.55 -18.73 -36.94
CA ARG A 241 -20.32 -18.99 -35.72
C ARG A 241 -19.41 -19.22 -34.52
N SER A 242 -18.37 -20.04 -34.66
CA SER A 242 -17.38 -20.28 -33.61
C SER A 242 -16.69 -18.97 -33.19
N GLN A 243 -16.29 -18.14 -34.15
CA GLN A 243 -15.68 -16.84 -33.86
C GLN A 243 -16.65 -15.89 -33.13
N LEU A 244 -17.92 -15.88 -33.54
CA LEU A 244 -18.96 -15.10 -32.85
C LEU A 244 -19.18 -15.62 -31.42
N GLU A 245 -19.24 -16.93 -31.21
CA GLU A 245 -19.35 -17.52 -29.88
C GLU A 245 -18.15 -17.17 -28.99
N GLU A 246 -16.94 -17.21 -29.53
CA GLU A 246 -15.73 -16.83 -28.80
C GLU A 246 -15.74 -15.34 -28.42
N ALA A 247 -16.04 -14.46 -29.38
CA ALA A 247 -16.17 -13.02 -29.13
C ALA A 247 -17.28 -12.70 -28.10
N THR A 248 -18.40 -13.43 -28.12
CA THR A 248 -19.47 -13.25 -27.12
C THR A 248 -19.05 -13.76 -25.73
N LYS A 249 -18.30 -14.87 -25.64
CA LYS A 249 -17.72 -15.35 -24.38
C LYS A 249 -16.72 -14.35 -23.80
N GLU A 250 -15.84 -13.80 -24.63
CA GLU A 250 -14.90 -12.76 -24.21
C GLU A 250 -15.63 -11.49 -23.74
N THR A 251 -16.65 -11.05 -24.50
CA THR A 251 -17.44 -9.85 -24.13
C THR A 251 -18.20 -10.06 -22.82
N THR A 252 -18.76 -11.25 -22.60
CA THR A 252 -19.46 -11.57 -21.35
C THR A 252 -18.50 -11.68 -20.17
N ALA A 253 -17.31 -12.27 -20.36
CA ALA A 253 -16.27 -12.31 -19.33
C ALA A 253 -15.78 -10.90 -18.94
N LEU A 254 -15.45 -10.06 -19.93
CA LEU A 254 -15.06 -8.67 -19.70
C LEU A 254 -16.16 -7.87 -18.99
N ARG A 255 -17.43 -8.11 -19.34
CA ARG A 255 -18.56 -7.49 -18.67
C ARG A 255 -18.65 -7.91 -17.20
N THR A 256 -18.49 -9.20 -16.90
CA THR A 256 -18.51 -9.69 -15.50
C THR A 256 -17.34 -9.14 -14.68
N ASP A 257 -16.16 -9.03 -15.28
CA ASP A 257 -14.99 -8.45 -14.61
C ASP A 257 -15.17 -6.94 -14.37
N TYR A 258 -15.78 -6.23 -15.33
CA TYR A 258 -16.15 -4.83 -15.17
C TYR A 258 -17.17 -4.63 -14.05
N GLU A 259 -18.25 -5.44 -14.02
CA GLU A 259 -19.26 -5.38 -12.96
C GLU A 259 -18.66 -5.68 -11.58
N ARG A 260 -17.73 -6.65 -11.51
CA ARG A 260 -16.99 -6.94 -10.27
C ARG A 260 -16.13 -5.76 -9.81
N THR A 261 -15.30 -5.22 -10.70
CA THR A 261 -14.41 -4.09 -10.36
C THR A 261 -15.18 -2.82 -10.02
N ALA A 262 -16.33 -2.58 -10.65
CA ALA A 262 -17.23 -1.49 -10.31
C ALA A 262 -17.80 -1.66 -8.88
N ASN A 263 -18.25 -2.87 -8.52
CA ASN A 263 -18.73 -3.14 -7.17
C ASN A 263 -17.64 -2.97 -6.11
N ASP A 264 -16.43 -3.48 -6.36
CA ASP A 264 -15.28 -3.33 -5.46
C ASP A 264 -14.91 -1.84 -5.26
N TYR A 265 -15.03 -1.03 -6.32
CA TYR A 265 -14.83 0.42 -6.26
C TYR A 265 -15.91 1.11 -5.40
N ASP A 266 -17.18 0.77 -5.60
CA ASP A 266 -18.30 1.33 -4.83
C ASP A 266 -18.20 0.97 -3.34
N GLU A 267 -17.80 -0.25 -3.01
CA GLU A 267 -17.53 -0.68 -1.63
C GLU A 267 -16.37 0.10 -1.01
N SER A 268 -15.28 0.26 -1.75
CA SER A 268 -14.12 1.06 -1.32
C SER A 268 -14.50 2.53 -1.10
N LEU A 269 -15.37 3.07 -1.95
CA LEU A 269 -15.88 4.43 -1.82
C LEU A 269 -16.73 4.60 -0.54
N LYS A 270 -17.65 3.66 -0.27
CA LYS A 270 -18.45 3.64 0.96
C LYS A 270 -17.56 3.52 2.20
N LEU A 271 -16.54 2.67 2.15
CA LEU A 271 -15.58 2.52 3.25
C LEU A 271 -14.84 3.84 3.50
N ARG A 272 -14.34 4.49 2.45
CA ARG A 272 -13.67 5.80 2.55
C ARG A 272 -14.57 6.87 3.15
N GLN A 273 -15.84 6.93 2.73
CA GLN A 273 -16.83 7.84 3.31
C GLN A 273 -17.01 7.58 4.81
N SER A 274 -17.19 6.32 5.21
CA SER A 274 -17.35 5.95 6.63
C SER A 274 -16.12 6.29 7.49
N LEU A 275 -14.90 6.13 6.95
CA LEU A 275 -13.66 6.51 7.63
C LEU A 275 -13.54 8.03 7.75
N THR A 276 -13.94 8.77 6.71
CA THR A 276 -13.96 10.23 6.73
C THR A 276 -14.92 10.76 7.79
N GLU A 277 -16.11 10.16 7.90
CA GLU A 277 -17.08 10.51 8.93
C GLU A 277 -16.56 10.20 10.34
N LYS A 278 -15.95 9.03 10.55
CA LYS A 278 -15.30 8.67 11.83
C LYS A 278 -14.20 9.66 12.19
N LEU A 279 -13.36 10.07 11.24
CA LEU A 279 -12.34 11.09 11.46
C LEU A 279 -12.97 12.43 11.87
N ALA A 280 -14.02 12.87 11.18
CA ALA A 280 -14.72 14.12 11.52
C ALA A 280 -15.30 14.09 12.95
N VAL A 281 -15.87 12.96 13.37
CA VAL A 281 -16.38 12.77 14.74
C VAL A 281 -15.25 12.84 15.77
N VAL A 282 -14.16 12.12 15.53
CA VAL A 282 -12.99 12.10 16.42
C VAL A 282 -12.35 13.49 16.53
N GLU A 283 -12.19 14.20 15.41
CA GLU A 283 -11.70 15.58 15.43
C GLU A 283 -12.65 16.51 16.20
N SER A 284 -13.97 16.36 16.04
CA SER A 284 -14.95 17.13 16.80
C SER A 284 -14.85 16.87 18.31
N GLN A 285 -14.59 15.63 18.72
CA GLN A 285 -14.36 15.28 20.12
C GLN A 285 -13.08 15.94 20.65
N TYR A 286 -11.95 15.85 19.94
CA TYR A 286 -10.71 16.52 20.33
C TYR A 286 -10.86 18.05 20.41
N ARG A 287 -11.62 18.67 19.49
CA ARG A 287 -11.92 20.11 19.55
C ARG A 287 -12.74 20.45 20.81
N ALA A 288 -13.72 19.62 21.16
CA ALA A 288 -14.54 19.81 22.35
C ALA A 288 -13.72 19.68 23.65
N ASP A 289 -12.87 18.65 23.74
CA ASP A 289 -12.04 18.43 24.94
C ASP A 289 -10.95 19.50 25.08
N ARG A 290 -10.33 19.93 23.97
CA ARG A 290 -9.41 21.08 23.98
C ARG A 290 -10.10 22.33 24.52
N LYS A 291 -11.35 22.59 24.13
CA LYS A 291 -12.14 23.72 24.64
C LYS A 291 -12.44 23.58 26.14
N LYS A 292 -12.76 22.38 26.63
CA LYS A 292 -12.96 22.13 28.06
C LYS A 292 -11.68 22.40 28.86
N PHE A 293 -10.55 21.83 28.44
CA PHE A 293 -9.27 22.05 29.14
C PHE A 293 -8.82 23.52 29.12
N GLN A 294 -9.13 24.25 28.05
CA GLN A 294 -8.90 25.70 28.00
C GLN A 294 -9.74 26.45 29.04
N GLU A 295 -11.03 26.10 29.18
CA GLU A 295 -11.90 26.72 30.17
C GLU A 295 -11.48 26.35 31.60
N ASP A 296 -11.15 25.08 31.86
CA ASP A 296 -10.65 24.64 33.16
C ASP A 296 -9.35 25.37 33.53
N ARG A 297 -8.41 25.49 32.58
CA ARG A 297 -7.18 26.27 32.76
C ARG A 297 -7.49 27.72 33.12
N ARG A 298 -8.44 28.36 32.44
CA ARG A 298 -8.87 29.73 32.73
C ARG A 298 -9.44 29.86 34.14
N VAL A 299 -10.24 28.88 34.58
CA VAL A 299 -10.78 28.83 35.95
C VAL A 299 -9.66 28.68 36.98
N TYR A 300 -8.70 27.77 36.76
CA TYR A 300 -7.55 27.60 37.65
C TYR A 300 -6.67 28.86 37.72
N GLU A 301 -6.40 29.51 36.60
CA GLU A 301 -5.65 30.77 36.54
C GLU A 301 -6.37 31.88 37.34
N SER A 302 -7.69 31.99 37.19
CA SER A 302 -8.51 32.91 38.00
C SER A 302 -8.44 32.62 39.49
N ASN A 303 -8.52 31.34 39.89
CA ASN A 303 -8.45 30.92 41.29
C ASN A 303 -7.06 31.19 41.89
N ILE A 304 -5.99 30.95 41.14
CA ILE A 304 -4.61 31.27 41.56
C ILE A 304 -4.46 32.77 41.77
N GLU A 305 -4.99 33.59 40.86
CA GLU A 305 -4.89 35.04 40.98
C GLU A 305 -5.70 35.57 42.17
N ALA A 306 -6.90 35.03 42.41
CA ALA A 306 -7.69 35.33 43.61
C ALA A 306 -6.93 34.94 44.90
N ALA A 307 -6.31 33.77 44.95
CA ALA A 307 -5.52 33.33 46.10
C ALA A 307 -4.27 34.21 46.32
N ARG A 308 -3.60 34.65 45.25
CA ARG A 308 -2.48 35.60 45.32
C ARG A 308 -2.93 36.95 45.88
N LYS A 309 -4.08 37.46 45.43
CA LYS A 309 -4.65 38.70 45.94
C LYS A 309 -4.99 38.58 47.42
N ALA A 310 -5.69 37.51 47.83
CA ALA A 310 -6.02 37.26 49.23
C ALA A 310 -4.78 37.13 50.12
N ARG A 311 -3.72 36.47 49.63
CA ARG A 311 -2.43 36.40 50.33
C ARG A 311 -1.82 37.79 50.52
N LYS A 312 -1.80 38.60 49.46
CA LYS A 312 -1.26 39.97 49.52
C LYS A 312 -2.04 40.85 50.50
N GLU A 313 -3.36 40.72 50.55
CA GLU A 313 -4.20 41.41 51.53
C GLU A 313 -3.83 41.00 52.97
N LYS A 314 -3.60 39.71 53.23
CA LYS A 314 -3.14 39.23 54.55
C LYS A 314 -1.73 39.68 54.91
N ASP A 315 -0.81 39.76 53.95
CA ASP A 315 0.52 40.31 54.16
C ASP A 315 0.44 41.80 54.54
N LEU A 316 -0.49 42.57 53.96
CA LEU A 316 -0.75 43.96 54.35
C LEU A 316 -1.33 44.06 55.76
N GLU A 317 -2.38 43.29 56.08
CA GLU A 317 -2.94 43.25 57.44
C GLU A 317 -1.88 42.88 58.49
N PHE A 318 -0.98 41.95 58.16
CA PHE A 318 0.13 41.57 59.04
C PHE A 318 1.14 42.69 59.21
N ASN A 319 1.48 43.42 58.16
CA ASN A 319 2.38 44.57 58.24
C ASN A 319 1.77 45.68 59.09
N ASP A 320 0.49 46.00 58.92
CA ASP A 320 -0.21 47.00 59.74
C ASP A 320 -0.21 46.60 61.22
N LEU A 321 -0.43 45.32 61.50
CA LEU A 321 -0.36 44.79 62.87
C LEU A 321 1.06 44.83 63.43
N MET A 322 2.08 44.54 62.61
CA MET A 322 3.48 44.66 62.98
C MET A 322 3.83 46.11 63.34
N ASP A 323 3.34 47.09 62.58
CA ASP A 323 3.55 48.52 62.84
C ASP A 323 2.92 48.93 64.18
N ILE A 324 1.69 48.50 64.46
CA ILE A 324 1.05 48.71 65.78
C ILE A 324 1.86 48.04 66.89
N LYS A 325 2.33 46.81 66.68
CA LYS A 325 3.16 46.09 67.66
C LYS A 325 4.48 46.82 67.92
N ILE A 326 5.12 47.35 66.89
CA ILE A 326 6.36 48.15 67.02
C ILE A 326 6.06 49.44 67.80
N ALA A 327 4.95 50.12 67.53
CA ALA A 327 4.53 51.32 68.26
C ALA A 327 4.29 51.01 69.75
N LEU A 328 3.57 49.95 70.07
CA LEU A 328 3.34 49.51 71.44
C LEU A 328 4.63 49.08 72.15
N ASP A 329 5.54 48.37 71.46
CA ASP A 329 6.85 48.04 72.03
C ASP A 329 7.69 49.29 72.32
N ALA A 330 7.60 50.32 71.47
CA ALA A 330 8.23 51.60 71.70
C ALA A 330 7.63 52.31 72.92
N GLU A 331 6.30 52.31 73.07
CA GLU A 331 5.60 52.85 74.26
C GLU A 331 5.96 52.08 75.54
N ILE A 332 5.94 50.74 75.51
CA ILE A 332 6.35 49.90 76.64
C ILE A 332 7.81 50.15 77.00
N SER A 333 8.69 50.32 76.01
CA SER A 333 10.09 50.66 76.25
C SER A 333 10.25 52.05 76.86
N ALA A 334 9.43 53.02 76.46
CA ALA A 334 9.39 54.33 77.08
C ALA A 334 8.90 54.25 78.54
N TYR A 335 7.84 53.49 78.82
CA TYR A 335 7.37 53.24 80.18
C TYR A 335 8.43 52.52 81.03
N ARG A 336 9.10 51.50 80.49
CA ARG A 336 10.23 50.83 81.15
C ARG A 336 11.37 51.80 81.44
N SER A 337 11.72 52.69 80.52
CA SER A 337 12.78 53.67 80.75
C SER A 337 12.41 54.69 81.85
N ILE A 338 11.14 55.10 81.93
CA ILE A 338 10.64 55.95 83.03
C ILE A 338 10.66 55.19 84.35
N LEU A 339 10.21 53.93 84.36
CA LEU A 339 10.27 53.06 85.53
C LEU A 339 11.71 52.80 85.96
N ASP A 340 12.64 52.48 85.07
CA ASP A 340 14.07 52.34 85.38
C ASP A 340 14.62 53.65 85.98
N ARG A 341 14.16 54.81 85.49
CA ARG A 341 14.51 56.13 86.03
C ARG A 341 13.87 56.41 87.41
N GLU A 342 12.72 55.83 87.70
CA GLU A 342 12.07 55.88 89.02
C GLU A 342 12.62 54.82 89.99
N GLU A 343 12.97 53.62 89.52
CA GLU A 343 13.60 52.54 90.26
C GLU A 343 15.04 52.92 90.65
N THR A 344 15.76 53.66 89.81
CA THR A 344 17.04 54.30 90.18
C THR A 344 16.87 55.43 91.20
N ARG A 345 15.68 56.03 91.34
CA ARG A 345 15.33 56.99 92.41
C ARG A 345 14.85 56.30 93.69
N PHE A 346 14.29 55.08 93.62
CA PHE A 346 13.75 54.31 94.74
C PHE A 346 14.56 53.07 95.15
N GLY A 347 15.73 52.81 94.55
CA GLY A 347 16.71 51.84 95.05
C GLY A 347 16.22 50.39 95.09
N VAL A 348 15.47 49.95 94.08
CA VAL A 348 15.09 48.53 93.93
C VAL A 348 15.87 47.94 92.76
N GLU A 349 16.86 47.10 93.04
CA GLU A 349 17.65 46.39 92.03
C GLU A 349 16.81 45.31 91.30
N PRO A 350 16.75 45.30 89.95
CA PRO A 350 16.18 44.19 89.21
C PRO A 350 17.28 43.20 88.78
N LYS A 351 17.13 41.91 89.13
CA LYS A 351 17.97 40.83 88.62
C LYS A 351 17.53 40.42 87.22
N ALA A 352 18.39 40.67 86.23
CA ALA A 352 18.18 40.34 84.83
C ALA A 352 18.06 38.83 84.55
N SER A 353 17.04 38.47 83.77
CA SER A 353 16.74 37.17 83.19
C SER A 353 17.71 36.78 82.05
N THR A 354 18.17 35.53 82.04
CA THR A 354 18.96 34.92 80.96
C THR A 354 18.08 34.47 79.79
N GLN A 355 18.26 35.10 78.62
CA GLN A 355 17.65 34.65 77.35
C GLN A 355 18.42 33.48 76.72
N LYS A 356 17.71 32.40 76.37
CA LYS A 356 18.17 31.30 75.51
C LYS A 356 18.00 31.67 74.03
N LYS A 357 19.08 31.66 73.25
CA LYS A 357 19.04 31.74 71.77
C LYS A 357 18.55 30.42 71.17
N ARG A 358 17.57 30.53 70.25
CA ARG A 358 17.00 29.44 69.45
C ARG A 358 17.88 29.10 68.24
N LYS A 359 17.79 27.82 67.89
CA LYS A 359 18.47 27.05 66.84
C LYS A 359 18.00 27.49 65.45
N SER A 360 18.96 27.69 64.54
CA SER A 360 18.74 27.96 63.11
C SER A 360 18.24 26.71 62.36
N THR A 361 17.24 26.92 61.51
CA THR A 361 16.70 26.02 60.48
C THR A 361 17.73 25.70 59.38
N PRO A 362 17.76 24.47 58.81
CA PRO A 362 18.57 24.18 57.63
C PRO A 362 17.84 24.53 56.33
N GLN A 363 18.59 25.09 55.38
CA GLN A 363 18.20 25.28 53.98
C GLN A 363 18.00 23.92 53.29
N SER A 364 16.86 23.78 52.61
CA SER A 364 16.60 22.72 51.64
C SER A 364 17.47 22.93 50.40
N SER A 365 18.31 21.95 50.13
CA SER A 365 19.04 21.80 48.87
C SER A 365 18.07 21.41 47.75
N ARG A 366 18.22 22.13 46.65
CA ARG A 366 17.53 21.99 45.37
C ARG A 366 17.87 20.62 44.76
N ALA A 367 16.90 19.72 44.70
CA ALA A 367 17.01 18.44 44.00
C ALA A 367 16.97 18.66 42.48
N GLN A 368 17.89 18.00 41.77
CA GLN A 368 17.98 17.96 40.32
C GLN A 368 16.75 17.27 39.70
N LYS A 369 16.28 17.83 38.58
CA LYS A 369 15.10 17.40 37.82
C LYS A 369 15.27 15.97 37.29
N ARG A 370 14.22 15.16 37.49
CA ARG A 370 14.03 13.80 37.00
C ARG A 370 13.48 13.80 35.57
N ARG A 371 13.78 12.72 34.83
CA ARG A 371 13.15 12.25 33.59
C ARG A 371 11.62 12.43 33.64
N LYS A 372 11.03 13.08 32.62
CA LYS A 372 9.57 13.32 32.54
C LYS A 372 8.84 12.03 32.18
N THR A 373 8.33 11.34 33.19
CA THR A 373 7.32 10.26 33.04
C THR A 373 5.98 10.83 33.52
N HIS A 374 4.94 10.70 32.71
CA HIS A 374 3.58 11.07 33.11
C HIS A 374 2.82 9.76 33.33
N ALA A 375 2.43 9.48 34.57
CA ALA A 375 1.57 8.34 34.91
C ALA A 375 0.41 8.87 35.74
N SER A 376 -0.81 8.69 35.24
CA SER A 376 -2.03 9.01 35.95
C SER A 376 -2.57 7.72 36.57
N GLY A 377 -2.37 7.54 37.88
CA GLY A 377 -2.92 6.43 38.64
C GLY A 377 -1.99 5.22 38.83
N ASP A 378 -2.62 4.08 39.07
CA ASP A 378 -2.00 2.84 39.56
C ASP A 378 -1.33 1.99 38.46
N PHE A 379 -1.20 2.51 37.24
CA PHE A 379 -0.61 1.82 36.10
C PHE A 379 0.46 2.66 35.42
N ARG A 380 1.63 2.08 35.13
CA ARG A 380 2.77 2.82 34.57
C ARG A 380 3.57 2.05 33.54
N ILE A 381 4.27 2.81 32.69
CA ILE A 381 5.35 2.28 31.85
C ILE A 381 6.59 2.14 32.73
N ARG A 382 7.00 0.91 33.01
CA ARG A 382 8.18 0.59 33.81
C ARG A 382 9.46 0.75 33.00
N GLN A 383 9.42 0.31 31.75
CA GLN A 383 10.56 0.38 30.83
C GLN A 383 10.06 0.47 29.39
N LEU A 384 10.74 1.31 28.60
CA LEU A 384 10.66 1.33 27.15
C LEU A 384 12.06 0.98 26.65
N ASN A 385 12.15 0.24 25.54
CA ASN A 385 13.38 -0.01 24.81
C ASN A 385 13.04 0.04 23.32
N LEU A 386 13.46 1.11 22.66
CA LEU A 386 13.15 1.37 21.26
C LEU A 386 13.88 0.42 20.30
N ASP A 387 15.10 -0.01 20.65
CA ASP A 387 15.94 -0.86 19.81
C ASP A 387 15.45 -2.32 19.81
N GLU A 388 15.08 -2.83 20.98
CA GLU A 388 14.46 -4.17 21.13
C GLU A 388 12.96 -4.16 20.77
N GLY A 389 12.41 -2.98 20.52
CA GLY A 389 11.00 -2.78 20.25
C GLY A 389 10.09 -3.22 21.41
N ARG A 390 10.58 -3.15 22.64
CA ARG A 390 9.96 -3.72 23.85
C ARG A 390 9.44 -2.63 24.78
N ILE A 391 8.24 -2.81 25.31
CA ILE A 391 7.68 -2.00 26.39
C ILE A 391 7.23 -2.90 27.53
N ILE A 392 7.53 -2.50 28.77
CA ILE A 392 7.11 -3.19 29.99
C ILE A 392 6.18 -2.28 30.78
N LEU A 393 4.98 -2.78 31.03
CA LEU A 393 3.96 -2.11 31.82
C LEU A 393 3.81 -2.82 33.17
N GLU A 394 3.44 -2.05 34.19
CA GLU A 394 3.31 -2.55 35.56
C GLU A 394 2.05 -1.98 36.20
N ASN A 395 1.25 -2.88 36.78
CA ASN A 395 0.16 -2.51 37.69
C ASN A 395 0.75 -2.31 39.08
N THR A 396 0.87 -1.06 39.50
CA THR A 396 1.33 -0.64 40.84
C THR A 396 0.20 -0.55 41.87
N GLY A 397 -1.06 -0.75 41.45
CA GLY A 397 -2.23 -0.71 42.31
C GLY A 397 -2.45 -1.96 43.14
N ALA A 398 -3.39 -1.85 44.09
CA ALA A 398 -3.76 -2.95 44.99
C ALA A 398 -4.87 -3.86 44.44
N THR A 399 -5.47 -3.51 43.29
CA THR A 399 -6.59 -4.25 42.69
C THR A 399 -6.22 -4.79 41.29
N PRO A 400 -6.76 -5.95 40.88
CA PRO A 400 -6.64 -6.41 39.50
C PRO A 400 -7.19 -5.39 38.52
N LEU A 401 -6.47 -5.14 37.42
CA LEU A 401 -6.82 -4.13 36.43
C LEU A 401 -7.13 -4.80 35.09
N PRO A 402 -8.39 -4.79 34.63
CA PRO A 402 -8.72 -5.24 33.28
C PRO A 402 -8.19 -4.23 32.25
N LEU A 403 -7.49 -4.73 31.23
CA LEU A 403 -6.94 -3.91 30.15
C LEU A 403 -7.72 -4.09 28.83
N ASN A 404 -8.96 -4.57 28.91
CA ASN A 404 -9.83 -4.76 27.76
C ASN A 404 -10.02 -3.44 27.00
N GLY A 405 -9.72 -3.43 25.70
CA GLY A 405 -9.78 -2.23 24.87
C GLY A 405 -8.64 -1.22 25.08
N TRP A 406 -7.68 -1.48 25.98
CA TRP A 406 -6.52 -0.61 26.15
C TRP A 406 -5.54 -0.73 24.99
N GLN A 407 -4.89 0.37 24.67
CA GLN A 407 -4.04 0.48 23.49
C GLN A 407 -2.66 1.04 23.81
N ILE A 408 -1.64 0.47 23.17
CA ILE A 408 -0.28 0.99 23.16
C ILE A 408 -0.01 1.59 21.78
N THR A 409 0.40 2.85 21.78
CA THR A 409 0.66 3.63 20.57
C THR A 409 1.97 4.39 20.67
N SER A 410 2.59 4.61 19.53
CA SER A 410 3.71 5.53 19.36
C SER A 410 3.18 6.91 18.97
N LYS A 411 3.85 7.99 19.38
CA LYS A 411 3.55 9.33 18.88
C LYS A 411 4.04 9.53 17.43
N SER A 412 5.08 8.81 17.04
CA SER A 412 5.71 8.94 15.72
C SER A 412 5.20 7.92 14.68
N SER A 413 4.45 6.90 15.09
CA SER A 413 3.89 5.89 14.18
C SER A 413 2.39 5.68 14.39
N ASN A 414 1.69 5.31 13.31
CA ASN A 414 0.26 4.97 13.34
C ASN A 414 0.00 3.51 13.74
N HIS A 415 1.01 2.81 14.27
CA HIS A 415 0.87 1.42 14.69
C HIS A 415 0.32 1.33 16.10
N VAL A 416 -0.68 0.47 16.28
CA VAL A 416 -1.40 0.29 17.53
C VAL A 416 -1.35 -1.18 17.92
N PHE A 417 -1.02 -1.44 19.18
CA PHE A 417 -1.28 -2.72 19.82
C PHE A 417 -2.49 -2.58 20.74
N SER A 418 -3.44 -3.50 20.67
CA SER A 418 -4.59 -3.56 21.57
C SER A 418 -4.49 -4.82 22.42
N PHE A 419 -4.73 -4.68 23.72
CA PHE A 419 -4.79 -5.84 24.61
C PHE A 419 -6.02 -6.70 24.29
N PRO A 420 -5.93 -8.04 24.44
CA PRO A 420 -7.09 -8.92 24.34
C PRO A 420 -8.21 -8.54 25.33
N ASP A 421 -9.46 -8.78 24.94
CA ASP A 421 -10.65 -8.37 25.71
C ASP A 421 -10.79 -9.08 27.07
N ASP A 422 -10.07 -10.20 27.27
CA ASP A 422 -10.05 -11.00 28.49
C ASP A 422 -8.81 -10.75 29.36
N TYR A 423 -7.90 -9.86 28.95
CA TYR A 423 -6.65 -9.65 29.68
C TYR A 423 -6.84 -8.79 30.94
N VAL A 424 -6.39 -9.33 32.08
CA VAL A 424 -6.42 -8.67 33.40
C VAL A 424 -5.05 -8.77 34.06
N ILE A 425 -4.42 -7.62 34.30
CA ILE A 425 -3.13 -7.57 34.99
C ILE A 425 -3.33 -7.56 36.51
N GLN A 426 -2.73 -8.54 37.20
CA GLN A 426 -2.83 -8.67 38.65
C GLN A 426 -2.10 -7.53 39.40
N PRO A 427 -2.42 -7.26 40.68
CA PRO A 427 -1.67 -6.31 41.51
C PRO A 427 -0.18 -6.65 41.53
N GLY A 428 0.69 -5.67 41.24
CA GLY A 428 2.14 -5.88 41.12
C GLY A 428 2.58 -6.65 39.87
N GLY A 429 1.62 -7.11 39.06
CA GLY A 429 1.84 -7.83 37.81
C GLY A 429 2.48 -6.95 36.75
N LYS A 430 3.20 -7.60 35.83
CA LYS A 430 3.90 -6.97 34.72
C LYS A 430 3.50 -7.63 33.42
N VAL A 431 3.47 -6.82 32.36
CA VAL A 431 3.25 -7.29 31.00
C VAL A 431 4.26 -6.64 30.07
N SER A 432 4.85 -7.45 29.20
CA SER A 432 5.83 -7.03 28.22
C SER A 432 5.26 -7.18 26.82
N VAL A 433 5.26 -6.09 26.05
CA VAL A 433 4.86 -6.10 24.64
C VAL A 433 6.09 -5.90 23.77
N LEU A 434 6.40 -6.88 22.93
CA LEU A 434 7.48 -6.84 21.96
C LEU A 434 6.91 -6.59 20.57
N SER A 435 7.50 -5.63 19.84
CA SER A 435 7.05 -5.22 18.52
C SER A 435 8.24 -5.22 17.54
N GLY A 436 8.10 -5.85 16.38
CA GLY A 436 9.21 -5.94 15.42
C GLY A 436 9.00 -6.98 14.33
N LYS A 437 9.96 -7.11 13.41
CA LYS A 437 9.85 -8.04 12.26
C LYS A 437 9.97 -9.52 12.65
N ASN A 438 10.41 -9.84 13.86
CA ASN A 438 10.39 -11.17 14.49
C ASN A 438 10.58 -11.02 16.01
N PRO A 439 9.52 -10.68 16.77
CA PRO A 439 9.63 -10.52 18.21
C PRO A 439 9.89 -11.87 18.89
N THR A 440 11.00 -11.98 19.60
CA THR A 440 11.36 -13.19 20.37
C THR A 440 11.09 -12.94 21.85
N VAL A 441 10.29 -13.81 22.47
CA VAL A 441 10.08 -13.76 23.93
C VAL A 441 11.32 -14.33 24.63
N PRO A 442 11.93 -13.61 25.60
CA PRO A 442 13.09 -14.12 26.32
C PRO A 442 12.77 -15.41 27.10
N GLU A 443 13.49 -16.50 26.78
CA GLU A 443 13.46 -17.75 27.54
C GLU A 443 14.11 -17.52 28.92
N GLY A 444 13.28 -17.47 29.98
CA GLY A 444 13.72 -17.20 31.35
C GLY A 444 12.89 -16.14 32.09
N GLU A 445 12.07 -15.37 31.37
CA GLU A 445 11.20 -14.34 31.99
C GLU A 445 9.71 -14.71 31.98
N GLN A 446 9.33 -15.85 31.39
CA GLN A 446 7.92 -16.26 31.20
C GLN A 446 7.15 -16.44 32.51
N ASP A 447 7.83 -16.81 33.60
CA ASP A 447 7.21 -16.95 34.93
C ASP A 447 7.14 -15.61 35.71
N LEU A 448 7.78 -14.54 35.21
CA LEU A 448 7.89 -13.25 35.89
C LEU A 448 6.88 -12.21 35.40
N MET A 449 6.41 -12.34 34.16
CA MET A 449 5.49 -11.39 33.52
C MET A 449 4.81 -12.01 32.29
N ASP A 450 3.67 -11.45 31.91
CA ASP A 450 2.97 -11.85 30.69
C ASP A 450 3.65 -11.24 29.44
N PHE A 451 3.50 -11.89 28.28
CA PHE A 451 4.13 -11.45 27.03
C PHE A 451 3.16 -11.38 25.86
N TYR A 452 3.30 -10.31 25.07
CA TYR A 452 2.67 -10.18 23.77
C TYR A 452 3.70 -9.85 22.70
N ALA A 453 3.56 -10.49 21.54
CA ALA A 453 4.51 -10.40 20.44
C ALA A 453 3.79 -9.93 19.17
N VAL A 454 4.19 -8.76 18.66
CA VAL A 454 3.56 -8.08 17.52
C VAL A 454 4.52 -8.03 16.34
N LYS A 455 4.11 -8.58 15.19
CA LYS A 455 4.94 -8.65 13.97
C LYS A 455 5.16 -7.31 13.26
N LYS A 456 4.60 -6.22 13.78
CA LYS A 456 4.74 -4.86 13.27
C LYS A 456 5.59 -4.06 14.27
N ALA A 457 6.58 -3.33 13.77
CA ALA A 457 7.39 -2.44 14.60
C ALA A 457 6.56 -1.21 14.98
N ILE A 458 6.31 -1.00 16.28
CA ILE A 458 5.53 0.14 16.76
C ILE A 458 6.43 1.36 16.99
N TRP A 459 7.67 1.12 17.45
CA TRP A 459 8.56 2.14 17.96
C TRP A 459 9.53 2.68 16.91
N ASN A 460 9.86 3.97 17.00
CA ASN A 460 10.95 4.58 16.24
C ASN A 460 12.28 4.52 17.02
N PRO A 461 13.31 3.79 16.54
CA PRO A 461 14.59 3.65 17.24
C PRO A 461 15.34 4.95 17.49
N LYS A 462 15.10 6.00 16.68
CA LYS A 462 15.78 7.30 16.80
C LYS A 462 15.25 8.18 17.93
N GLY A 463 14.15 7.79 18.56
CA GLY A 463 13.46 8.56 19.56
C GLY A 463 11.96 8.51 19.36
N ASP A 464 11.24 8.22 20.43
CA ASP A 464 9.79 8.03 20.38
C ASP A 464 9.13 8.34 21.72
N VAL A 465 7.80 8.51 21.68
CA VAL A 465 6.97 8.56 22.87
C VAL A 465 5.96 7.44 22.85
N ALA A 466 6.08 6.55 23.82
CA ALA A 466 5.06 5.58 24.14
C ALA A 466 3.88 6.25 24.83
N LEU A 467 2.69 5.96 24.34
CA LEU A 467 1.40 6.42 24.85
C LEU A 467 0.54 5.19 25.12
N VAL A 468 0.13 4.99 26.36
CA VAL A 468 -0.87 3.98 26.72
C VAL A 468 -2.21 4.66 26.91
N LYS A 469 -3.21 4.19 26.18
CA LYS A 469 -4.59 4.70 26.21
C LYS A 469 -5.53 3.67 26.82
N ASN A 470 -6.48 4.11 27.64
CA ASN A 470 -7.58 3.27 28.12
C ASN A 470 -8.60 2.99 27.00
N ALA A 471 -9.66 2.22 27.32
CA ALA A 471 -10.73 1.90 26.39
C ALA A 471 -11.50 3.14 25.89
N GLU A 472 -11.51 4.21 26.69
CA GLU A 472 -12.10 5.51 26.37
C GLU A 472 -11.20 6.38 25.47
N GLY A 473 -9.96 5.97 25.21
CA GLY A 473 -8.99 6.68 24.37
C GLY A 473 -8.16 7.75 25.10
N GLU A 474 -8.29 7.86 26.42
CA GLU A 474 -7.53 8.78 27.26
C GLU A 474 -6.13 8.23 27.56
N VAL A 475 -5.12 9.10 27.54
CA VAL A 475 -3.72 8.70 27.82
C VAL A 475 -3.51 8.53 29.33
N VAL A 476 -3.34 7.28 29.77
CA VAL A 476 -3.13 6.90 31.18
C VAL A 476 -1.67 7.07 31.57
N CYS A 477 -0.74 6.66 30.71
CA CYS A 477 0.69 6.87 30.93
C CYS A 477 1.45 7.12 29.63
N SER A 478 2.52 7.90 29.74
CA SER A 478 3.42 8.20 28.63
C SER A 478 4.89 8.17 29.05
N HIS A 479 5.74 7.74 28.12
CA HIS A 479 7.19 7.64 28.31
C HIS A 479 7.90 8.05 27.04
N ALA A 480 8.79 9.04 27.13
CA ALA A 480 9.63 9.48 26.04
C ALA A 480 11.04 8.91 26.18
N GLU A 481 11.60 8.39 25.10
CA GLU A 481 12.96 7.86 25.02
C GLU A 481 13.62 8.32 23.71
N GLY A 482 14.92 8.60 23.73
CA GLY A 482 15.69 8.98 22.53
C GLY A 482 15.41 10.36 21.92
N LEU A 483 14.60 11.22 22.54
CA LEU A 483 14.29 12.57 22.03
C LEU A 483 15.17 13.63 22.73
N ASN A 484 15.80 14.54 21.97
CA ASN A 484 16.57 15.67 22.49
C ASN A 484 15.63 16.75 23.08
N GLU A 485 16.06 17.43 24.15
CA GLU A 485 15.22 18.36 24.95
C GLU A 485 14.64 19.56 24.16
N ASP A 486 15.16 19.86 22.97
CA ASP A 486 14.81 21.06 22.20
C ASP A 486 13.70 20.84 21.14
N GLU A 487 13.27 19.60 20.87
CA GLU A 487 12.26 19.29 19.84
C GLU A 487 10.81 19.23 20.35
N TYR A 488 10.56 19.67 21.60
CA TYR A 488 9.23 19.57 22.22
C TYR A 488 8.39 20.85 22.26
N ASP A 489 8.96 22.01 21.92
CA ASP A 489 8.28 23.30 22.11
C ASP A 489 7.87 24.05 20.81
N ASP A 490 8.18 23.57 19.60
CA ASP A 490 8.10 24.42 18.39
C ASP A 490 6.97 24.15 17.37
N GLU A 491 5.88 23.48 17.77
CA GLU A 491 4.71 23.26 16.87
C GLU A 491 3.41 23.96 17.30
N GLN A 492 3.48 25.08 18.03
CA GLN A 492 2.31 25.95 18.28
C GLN A 492 2.29 27.27 17.49
N GLU A 493 3.33 27.62 16.71
CA GLU A 493 3.40 28.96 16.07
C GLU A 493 3.34 28.98 14.52
N LYS A 494 3.07 27.87 13.82
CA LYS A 494 3.03 27.84 12.34
C LYS A 494 1.67 27.55 11.69
N GLU A 495 0.56 27.93 12.33
CA GLU A 495 -0.77 27.97 11.67
C GLU A 495 -1.36 29.40 11.58
N GLY A 496 -0.53 30.44 11.69
CA GLY A 496 -0.99 31.83 11.69
C GLY A 496 -0.87 32.60 10.37
N ASN A 497 -0.34 32.03 9.28
CA ASN A 497 -0.04 32.85 8.10
C ASN A 497 -0.14 32.07 6.78
N ASN A 498 -1.35 31.69 6.39
CA ASN A 498 -1.65 31.43 4.98
C ASN A 498 -3.13 31.68 4.64
N GLU A 499 -3.59 32.91 4.89
CA GLU A 499 -4.77 33.45 4.20
C GLU A 499 -4.28 34.48 3.17
N GLY A 500 -4.63 34.25 1.90
CA GLY A 500 -4.61 35.30 0.89
C GLY A 500 -3.80 34.99 -0.37
N CYS A 501 -4.37 34.18 -1.26
CA CYS A 501 -4.44 34.57 -2.67
C CYS A 501 -5.50 33.74 -3.38
N GLY A 502 -6.71 34.30 -3.50
CA GLY A 502 -7.57 33.99 -4.63
C GLY A 502 -7.15 34.83 -5.82
N ILE A 503 -7.29 34.27 -7.03
CA ILE A 503 -7.96 34.88 -8.19
C ILE A 503 -7.82 33.91 -9.38
N MET A 504 -9.00 33.63 -9.97
CA MET A 504 -9.32 33.04 -11.28
C MET A 504 -8.95 31.60 -11.61
#